data_AF-A0A2T9YBX9-F1
#
_entry.id   AF-A0A2T9YBX9-F1
#
_cell.length_a   1.000
_cell.length_b   1.000
_cell.length_c   1.000
_cell.angle_alpha   90.00
_cell.angle_beta   90.00
_cell.angle_gamma   90.00
#
_symmetry.space_group_name_H-M   'P 1'
#
loop_
_entity.id
_entity.type
_entity.pdbx_description
1 polymer ?
#
loop_
_entity_poly.entity_id
_entity_poly.type
_entity_poly.pdbx_seq_one_letter_code
_entity_poly.pdbx_strand_id
1 'polypeptide(L)'
;GAGVMENKKDVYKEFEKSKRNLKFEEKAAKRKKTAQELLFKQEVEESGENYERIRSWDYSIEDVERYNAKEDAKKENTVVGFADWNDVAQRKYNKLVNELKPDMESYNYQKNVTNMIKNLNPDVAPTEEDVSLLLESNISKPTEHAIEKLSKSIIDQQAKRKNLVKVPKDRDEDVTFINDRNAHFNRKISRAFDKYTKDIRDSFERGTAL
;
A
#
# COMPACT_ATOMS: atom_id res chain seq x y z
N GLY A 1 -43.14 15.28 25.93
CA GLY A 1 -42.07 16.19 25.47
C GLY A 1 -41.46 15.63 24.20
N ALA A 2 -41.47 16.39 23.11
CA ALA A 2 -41.00 15.95 21.78
C ALA A 2 -39.54 15.46 21.79
N GLY A 3 -38.68 16.06 22.63
CA GLY A 3 -37.25 15.68 22.74
C GLY A 3 -36.98 14.27 23.26
N VAL A 4 -37.89 13.66 24.04
CA VAL A 4 -37.70 12.27 24.52
C VAL A 4 -37.91 11.26 23.38
N MET A 5 -38.86 11.54 22.49
CA MET A 5 -39.11 10.71 21.30
C MET A 5 -38.01 10.86 20.25
N GLU A 6 -37.43 12.05 20.16
CA GLU A 6 -36.28 12.36 19.29
C GLU A 6 -35.01 11.65 19.77
N ASN A 7 -34.68 11.77 21.06
CA ASN A 7 -33.57 11.04 21.68
C ASN A 7 -33.72 9.52 21.50
N LYS A 8 -34.92 8.97 21.69
CA LYS A 8 -35.19 7.55 21.47
C LYS A 8 -34.94 7.14 20.01
N LYS A 9 -35.37 7.96 19.04
CA LYS A 9 -35.09 7.71 17.62
C LYS A 9 -33.61 7.76 17.30
N ASP A 10 -32.86 8.68 17.88
CA ASP A 10 -31.42 8.79 17.62
C ASP A 10 -30.62 7.66 18.24
N VAL A 11 -30.97 7.20 19.46
CA VAL A 11 -30.41 5.99 20.06
C VAL A 11 -30.66 4.76 19.17
N TYR A 12 -31.85 4.61 18.59
CA TYR A 12 -32.11 3.53 17.64
C TYR A 12 -31.31 3.66 16.35
N LYS A 13 -31.15 4.87 15.78
CA LYS A 13 -30.31 5.09 14.59
C LYS A 13 -28.84 4.78 14.85
N GLU A 14 -28.30 5.14 16.01
CA GLU A 14 -26.93 4.80 16.40
C GLU A 14 -26.76 3.29 16.60
N PHE A 15 -27.75 2.62 17.20
CA PHE A 15 -27.78 1.17 17.34
C PHE A 15 -27.89 0.44 15.98
N GLU A 16 -28.62 1.01 15.01
CA GLU A 16 -28.62 0.50 13.64
C GLU A 16 -27.29 0.72 12.92
N LYS A 17 -26.66 1.89 13.11
CA LYS A 17 -25.32 2.18 12.55
C LYS A 17 -24.26 1.26 13.13
N SER A 18 -24.32 0.91 14.42
CA SER A 18 -23.37 -0.01 15.05
C SER A 18 -23.52 -1.45 14.55
N LYS A 19 -24.72 -1.84 14.09
CA LYS A 19 -24.97 -3.13 13.43
C LYS A 19 -24.50 -3.18 11.98
N ARG A 20 -24.35 -2.03 11.31
CA ARG A 20 -23.89 -1.97 9.92
C ARG A 20 -22.37 -2.09 9.88
N ASN A 21 -21.88 -3.14 9.23
CA ASN A 21 -20.48 -3.25 8.92
C ASN A 21 -20.20 -2.56 7.58
N LEU A 22 -19.65 -1.34 7.63
CA LEU A 22 -19.37 -0.50 6.45
C LEU A 22 -18.60 -1.27 5.36
N LYS A 23 -17.63 -2.11 5.74
CA LYS A 23 -16.85 -2.91 4.77
C LYS A 23 -17.69 -3.95 4.04
N PHE A 24 -18.68 -4.55 4.73
CA PHE A 24 -19.58 -5.51 4.13
C PHE A 24 -20.55 -4.83 3.17
N GLU A 25 -21.08 -3.67 3.55
CA GLU A 25 -21.98 -2.87 2.71
C GLU A 25 -21.27 -2.38 1.43
N GLU A 26 -20.04 -1.88 1.55
CA GLU A 26 -19.21 -1.51 0.38
C GLU A 26 -18.97 -2.70 -0.55
N LYS A 27 -18.70 -3.89 0.01
CA LYS A 27 -18.50 -5.11 -0.77
C LYS A 27 -19.80 -5.55 -1.47
N ALA A 28 -20.93 -5.45 -0.78
CA ALA A 28 -22.25 -5.76 -1.36
C ALA A 28 -22.61 -4.76 -2.47
N ALA A 29 -22.36 -3.46 -2.26
CA ALA A 29 -22.56 -2.42 -3.26
C ALA A 29 -21.70 -2.65 -4.51
N LYS A 30 -20.42 -3.00 -4.34
CA LYS A 30 -19.53 -3.37 -5.46
C LYS A 30 -20.08 -4.57 -6.23
N ARG A 31 -20.51 -5.64 -5.54
CA ARG A 31 -21.12 -6.83 -6.17
C ARG A 31 -22.40 -6.49 -6.93
N LYS A 32 -23.24 -5.62 -6.37
CA LYS A 32 -24.47 -5.16 -7.03
C LYS A 32 -24.13 -4.38 -8.29
N LYS A 33 -23.17 -3.45 -8.24
CA LYS A 33 -22.72 -2.69 -9.40
C LYS A 33 -22.17 -3.60 -10.50
N THR A 34 -21.31 -4.55 -10.16
CA THR A 34 -20.78 -5.52 -11.15
C THR A 34 -21.89 -6.41 -11.75
N ALA A 35 -22.88 -6.80 -10.95
CA ALA A 35 -24.01 -7.57 -11.45
C ALA A 35 -24.88 -6.74 -12.41
N GLN A 36 -25.12 -5.46 -12.11
CA GLN A 36 -25.84 -4.55 -13.00
C GLN A 36 -25.09 -4.33 -14.33
N GLU A 37 -23.77 -4.14 -14.28
CA GLU A 37 -22.94 -4.01 -15.48
C GLU A 37 -22.99 -5.28 -16.35
N LEU A 38 -23.00 -6.47 -15.74
CA LEU A 38 -23.15 -7.75 -16.47
C LEU A 38 -24.53 -7.92 -17.09
N LEU A 39 -25.61 -7.58 -16.36
CA LEU A 39 -26.98 -7.61 -16.90
C LEU A 39 -27.12 -6.64 -18.08
N PHE A 40 -26.64 -5.41 -17.92
CA PHE A 40 -26.66 -4.41 -18.99
C PHE A 40 -25.87 -4.88 -20.21
N LYS A 41 -24.71 -5.53 -20.01
CA LYS A 41 -23.96 -6.14 -21.11
C LYS A 41 -24.78 -7.22 -21.84
N GLN A 42 -25.48 -8.08 -21.11
CA GLN A 42 -26.35 -9.11 -21.71
C GLN A 42 -27.50 -8.48 -22.51
N GLU A 43 -28.17 -7.48 -21.96
CA GLU A 43 -29.27 -6.76 -22.63
C GLU A 43 -28.81 -6.13 -23.94
N VAL A 44 -27.61 -5.52 -23.97
CA VAL A 44 -27.02 -4.92 -25.17
C VAL A 44 -26.58 -5.97 -26.20
N GLU A 45 -26.07 -7.12 -25.76
CA GLU A 45 -25.73 -8.23 -26.66
C GLU A 45 -26.99 -8.88 -27.26
N GLU A 46 -28.05 -9.04 -26.48
CA GLU A 46 -29.35 -9.55 -26.93
C GLU A 46 -30.06 -8.60 -27.90
N SER A 47 -29.92 -7.29 -27.73
CA SER A 47 -30.43 -6.29 -28.67
C SER A 47 -29.63 -6.22 -29.99
N GLY A 48 -28.48 -6.89 -30.06
CA GLY A 48 -27.60 -6.91 -31.23
C GLY A 48 -26.70 -5.68 -31.35
N GLU A 49 -26.65 -4.84 -30.32
CA GLU A 49 -25.78 -3.67 -30.26
C GLU A 49 -24.38 -4.04 -29.70
N ASN A 50 -23.37 -3.22 -29.98
CA ASN A 50 -22.02 -3.46 -29.49
C ASN A 50 -21.78 -2.74 -28.16
N TYR A 51 -21.73 -3.51 -27.07
CA TYR A 51 -21.49 -3.00 -25.71
C TYR A 51 -20.23 -2.13 -25.58
N GLU A 52 -19.12 -2.53 -26.20
CA GLU A 52 -17.86 -1.79 -26.10
C GLU A 52 -17.95 -0.43 -26.80
N ARG A 53 -18.79 -0.29 -27.83
CA ARG A 53 -19.04 1.00 -28.48
C ARG A 53 -19.77 1.97 -27.56
N ILE A 54 -20.84 1.52 -26.88
CA ILE A 54 -21.61 2.35 -25.94
C ILE A 54 -20.71 2.78 -24.78
N ARG A 55 -19.98 1.82 -24.20
CA ARG A 55 -19.03 2.09 -23.12
C ARG A 55 -17.93 3.08 -23.54
N SER A 56 -17.47 3.00 -24.79
CA SER A 56 -16.43 3.90 -25.31
C SER A 56 -16.88 5.36 -25.37
N TRP A 57 -18.18 5.63 -25.46
CA TRP A 57 -18.72 6.99 -25.48
C TRP A 57 -18.65 7.68 -24.12
N ASP A 58 -18.65 6.90 -23.03
CA ASP A 58 -18.57 7.44 -21.67
C ASP A 58 -17.13 7.82 -21.25
N TYR A 59 -16.10 7.43 -22.04
CA TYR A 59 -14.72 7.78 -21.72
C TYR A 59 -14.39 9.21 -22.16
N SER A 60 -14.15 10.09 -21.18
CA SER A 60 -13.57 11.41 -21.41
C SER A 60 -12.05 11.32 -21.61
N ILE A 61 -11.49 12.24 -22.40
CA ILE A 61 -10.04 12.38 -22.61
C ILE A 61 -9.32 12.53 -21.27
N GLU A 62 -9.86 13.34 -20.35
CA GLU A 62 -9.29 13.56 -19.02
C GLU A 62 -9.22 12.28 -18.18
N ASP A 63 -10.23 11.41 -18.28
CA ASP A 63 -10.29 10.17 -17.51
C ASP A 63 -9.28 9.15 -18.06
N VAL A 64 -9.10 9.10 -19.38
CA VAL A 64 -8.07 8.29 -20.03
C VAL A 64 -6.68 8.79 -19.63
N GLU A 65 -6.43 10.10 -19.63
CA GLU A 65 -5.16 10.67 -19.20
C GLU A 65 -4.85 10.34 -17.73
N ARG A 66 -5.83 10.49 -16.83
CA ARG A 66 -5.67 10.12 -15.42
C ARG A 66 -5.42 8.63 -15.24
N TYR A 67 -6.07 7.78 -16.06
CA TYR A 67 -5.86 6.33 -16.02
C TYR A 67 -4.45 5.97 -16.51
N ASN A 68 -4.02 6.53 -17.64
CA ASN A 68 -2.69 6.30 -18.20
C ASN A 68 -1.60 6.78 -17.22
N ALA A 69 -1.75 7.97 -16.64
CA ALA A 69 -0.83 8.48 -15.63
C ALA A 69 -0.71 7.55 -14.41
N LYS A 70 -1.82 6.94 -13.98
CA LYS A 70 -1.81 5.93 -12.90
C LYS A 70 -1.08 4.65 -13.32
N GLU A 71 -1.31 4.17 -14.53
CA GLU A 71 -0.64 2.97 -15.05
C GLU A 71 0.87 3.21 -15.23
N ASP A 72 1.27 4.37 -15.72
CA ASP A 72 2.68 4.71 -15.87
C ASP A 72 3.37 4.87 -14.51
N ALA A 73 2.73 5.55 -13.55
CA ALA A 73 3.22 5.59 -12.18
C ALA A 73 3.32 4.18 -11.54
N LYS A 74 2.40 3.26 -11.86
CA LYS A 74 2.53 1.86 -11.39
C LYS A 74 3.73 1.17 -12.03
N LYS A 75 3.92 1.29 -13.34
CA LYS A 75 5.06 0.69 -14.05
C LYS A 75 6.38 1.17 -13.47
N GLU A 76 6.54 2.47 -13.25
CA GLU A 76 7.73 3.04 -12.61
C GLU A 76 7.97 2.49 -11.19
N ASN A 77 6.89 2.28 -10.43
CA ASN A 77 6.97 1.73 -9.08
C ASN A 77 7.08 0.20 -9.02
N THR A 78 6.85 -0.52 -10.14
CA THR A 78 6.94 -1.97 -10.16
C THR A 78 8.39 -2.43 -10.06
N VAL A 79 8.66 -3.30 -9.09
CA VAL A 79 10.00 -3.85 -8.87
C VAL A 79 10.18 -5.07 -9.77
N VAL A 80 10.93 -4.91 -10.86
CA VAL A 80 11.23 -6.01 -11.80
C VAL A 80 12.18 -7.05 -11.19
N GLY A 81 13.06 -6.64 -10.27
CA GLY A 81 13.99 -7.54 -9.59
C GLY A 81 14.91 -6.85 -8.58
N PHE A 82 15.85 -7.62 -8.05
CA PHE A 82 16.96 -7.09 -7.25
C PHE A 82 18.12 -6.73 -8.18
N ALA A 83 18.50 -5.45 -8.21
CA ALA A 83 19.65 -4.95 -8.95
C ALA A 83 20.83 -4.71 -8.00
N ASP A 84 20.70 -3.73 -7.10
CA ASP A 84 21.71 -3.36 -6.11
C ASP A 84 21.08 -3.01 -4.76
N TRP A 85 21.86 -3.13 -3.69
CA TRP A 85 21.47 -2.74 -2.34
C TRP A 85 21.22 -1.23 -2.21
N ASN A 86 21.97 -0.39 -2.94
CA ASN A 86 21.75 1.06 -2.92
C ASN A 86 20.40 1.43 -3.53
N ASP A 87 20.05 0.81 -4.67
CA ASP A 87 18.75 1.00 -5.31
C ASP A 87 17.59 0.54 -4.39
N VAL A 88 17.72 -0.61 -3.72
CA VAL A 88 16.74 -1.06 -2.72
C VAL A 88 16.62 -0.05 -1.56
N ALA A 89 17.74 0.50 -1.09
CA ALA A 89 17.76 1.50 -0.03
C ALA A 89 17.08 2.81 -0.47
N GLN A 90 17.37 3.29 -1.68
CA GLN A 90 16.78 4.50 -2.25
C GLN A 90 15.27 4.35 -2.44
N ARG A 91 14.81 3.24 -3.03
CA ARG A 91 13.38 2.95 -3.17
C ARG A 91 12.67 2.89 -1.83
N LYS A 92 13.30 2.27 -0.83
CA LYS A 92 12.77 2.24 0.55
C LYS A 92 12.70 3.66 1.13
N TYR A 93 13.74 4.47 0.95
CA TYR A 93 13.77 5.86 1.42
C TYR A 93 12.64 6.68 0.80
N ASN A 94 12.51 6.69 -0.53
CA ASN A 94 11.46 7.41 -1.25
C ASN A 94 10.07 7.00 -0.76
N LYS A 95 9.84 5.69 -0.54
CA LYS A 95 8.59 5.19 0.02
C LYS A 95 8.32 5.73 1.42
N LEU A 96 9.33 5.74 2.30
CA LEU A 96 9.19 6.25 3.67
C LEU A 96 8.95 7.77 3.69
N VAL A 97 9.58 8.52 2.78
CA VAL A 97 9.35 9.95 2.60
C VAL A 97 7.91 10.20 2.13
N ASN A 98 7.40 9.42 1.18
CA ASN A 98 6.02 9.54 0.71
C ASN A 98 4.98 9.16 1.77
N GLU A 99 5.30 8.21 2.66
CA GLU A 99 4.44 7.82 3.79
C GLU A 99 4.51 8.82 4.96
N LEU A 100 5.51 9.70 5.00
CA LEU A 100 5.69 10.67 6.07
C LEU A 100 4.59 11.74 6.02
N LYS A 101 3.90 11.93 7.15
CA LYS A 101 2.95 13.02 7.35
C LYS A 101 3.59 14.06 8.29
N PRO A 102 4.07 15.20 7.75
CA PRO A 102 4.61 16.29 8.56
C PRO A 102 3.53 16.88 9.47
N ASP A 103 3.94 17.33 10.64
CA ASP A 103 3.09 18.15 11.50
C ASP A 103 3.28 19.62 11.10
N MET A 104 2.23 20.20 10.52
CA MET A 104 2.29 21.56 9.98
C MET A 104 2.36 22.62 11.08
N GLU A 105 1.81 22.35 12.27
CA GLU A 105 1.77 23.32 13.37
C GLU A 105 3.15 23.55 13.97
N SER A 106 3.83 22.47 14.37
CA SER A 106 5.21 22.54 14.87
C SER A 106 6.18 23.07 13.81
N TYR A 107 5.99 22.69 12.54
CA TYR A 107 6.78 23.22 11.43
C TYR A 107 6.61 24.74 11.27
N ASN A 108 5.37 25.24 11.30
CA ASN A 108 5.11 26.68 11.17
C ASN A 108 5.66 27.48 12.35
N TYR A 109 5.58 26.93 13.57
CA TYR A 109 6.20 27.55 14.75
C TYR A 109 7.72 27.69 14.58
N GLN A 110 8.40 26.60 14.22
CA GLN A 110 9.85 26.61 13.97
C GLN A 110 10.21 27.58 12.83
N LYS A 111 9.44 27.57 11.74
CA LYS A 111 9.62 28.49 10.61
C LYS A 111 9.47 29.96 11.01
N ASN A 112 8.55 30.28 11.92
CA ASN A 112 8.37 31.66 12.38
C ASN A 112 9.55 32.10 13.26
N VAL A 113 10.05 31.24 14.14
CA VAL A 113 11.24 31.54 14.96
C VAL A 113 12.47 31.74 14.08
N THR A 114 12.71 30.87 13.10
CA THR A 114 13.84 31.02 12.16
C THR A 114 13.73 32.31 11.35
N ASN A 115 12.53 32.70 10.93
CA ASN A 115 12.29 33.97 10.27
C ASN A 115 12.54 35.17 11.20
N MET A 116 12.19 35.10 12.49
CA MET A 116 12.53 36.15 13.46
C MET A 116 14.04 36.32 13.60
N ILE A 117 14.80 35.23 13.66
CA ILE A 117 16.28 35.26 13.73
C ILE A 117 16.85 35.92 12.48
N LYS A 118 16.36 35.50 11.31
CA LYS A 118 16.77 36.07 10.03
C LYS A 118 16.45 37.56 9.91
N ASN A 119 15.35 38.01 10.50
CA ASN A 119 15.01 39.43 10.54
C ASN A 119 15.88 40.23 11.51
N LEU A 120 16.35 39.62 12.60
CA LEU A 120 17.27 40.24 13.56
C LEU A 120 18.67 40.40 12.97
N ASN A 121 19.14 39.40 12.23
CA ASN A 121 20.46 39.37 11.59
C ASN A 121 20.33 38.99 10.10
N PRO A 122 20.02 39.96 9.22
CA PRO A 122 19.76 39.68 7.80
C PRO A 122 20.99 39.25 6.99
N ASP A 123 22.19 39.59 7.46
CA ASP A 123 23.46 39.30 6.76
C ASP A 123 24.06 37.94 7.13
N VAL A 124 23.53 37.26 8.15
CA VAL A 124 24.04 35.97 8.63
C VAL A 124 22.97 34.91 8.40
N ALA A 125 23.33 33.83 7.70
CA ALA A 125 22.44 32.68 7.59
C ALA A 125 22.20 32.10 8.99
N PRO A 126 20.95 31.94 9.44
CA PRO A 126 20.67 31.40 10.76
C PRO A 126 21.27 29.99 10.86
N THR A 127 22.18 29.79 11.82
CA THR A 127 22.78 28.48 12.06
C THR A 127 21.83 27.61 12.90
N GLU A 128 22.00 26.28 12.88
CA GLU A 128 21.17 25.38 13.68
C GLU A 128 21.28 25.68 15.19
N GLU A 129 22.45 26.15 15.63
CA GLU A 129 22.71 26.55 17.01
C GLU A 129 21.91 27.81 17.40
N ASP A 130 21.81 28.81 16.52
CA ASP A 130 21.03 30.03 16.76
C ASP A 130 19.53 29.73 16.93
N VAL A 131 19.02 28.81 16.12
CA VAL A 131 17.62 28.35 16.19
C VAL A 131 17.40 27.56 17.48
N SER A 132 18.35 26.69 17.85
CA SER A 132 18.29 25.87 19.06
C SER A 132 18.49 26.67 20.35
N LEU A 133 19.05 27.87 20.30
CA LEU A 133 19.20 28.76 21.46
C LEU A 133 17.90 29.49 21.77
N LEU A 134 17.12 29.83 20.74
CA LEU A 134 15.86 30.58 20.83
C LEU A 134 14.63 29.69 20.95
N LEU A 135 14.67 28.49 20.37
CA LEU A 135 13.84 27.40 20.83
C LEU A 135 14.37 27.03 22.22
N GLU A 136 13.60 27.29 23.28
CA GLU A 136 13.96 26.87 24.64
C GLU A 136 14.55 25.45 24.63
N SER A 137 15.56 25.19 25.46
CA SER A 137 16.30 23.92 25.54
C SER A 137 15.43 22.65 25.73
N ASN A 138 14.12 22.82 25.98
CA ASN A 138 13.10 21.78 26.02
C ASN A 138 12.47 21.43 24.65
N ILE A 139 12.72 22.20 23.59
CA ILE A 139 12.22 21.97 22.21
C ILE A 139 13.32 21.40 21.30
N SER A 140 14.60 21.64 21.62
CA SER A 140 15.73 20.93 20.98
C SER A 140 15.67 19.42 21.26
N LYS A 141 15.13 19.04 22.43
CA LYS A 141 14.73 17.66 22.70
C LYS A 141 13.47 17.34 21.91
N PRO A 142 13.47 16.28 21.09
CA PRO A 142 12.25 15.88 20.38
C PRO A 142 11.13 15.62 21.37
N THR A 143 9.91 16.04 21.01
CA THR A 143 8.73 15.78 21.84
C THR A 143 8.53 14.28 22.03
N GLU A 144 8.01 13.86 23.19
CA GLU A 144 7.75 12.45 23.49
C GLU A 144 6.91 11.79 22.40
N HIS A 145 5.88 12.49 21.92
CA HIS A 145 5.06 12.05 20.79
C HIS A 145 5.86 11.83 19.49
N ALA A 146 6.86 12.66 19.19
CA ALA A 146 7.73 12.47 18.02
C ALA A 146 8.62 11.21 18.18
N ILE A 147 9.12 10.96 19.40
CA ILE A 147 9.89 9.77 19.74
C ILE A 147 9.02 8.51 19.61
N GLU A 148 7.80 8.53 20.12
CA GLU A 148 6.84 7.42 20.00
C GLU A 148 6.45 7.14 18.55
N LYS A 149 6.19 8.19 17.75
CA LYS A 149 5.90 8.05 16.33
C LYS A 149 7.06 7.39 15.59
N LEU A 150 8.30 7.78 15.90
CA LEU A 150 9.50 7.17 15.35
C LEU A 150 9.64 5.71 15.77
N SER A 151 9.52 5.41 17.07
CA SER A 151 9.67 4.05 17.61
C SER A 151 8.63 3.10 17.00
N LYS A 152 7.37 3.53 16.90
CA LYS A 152 6.30 2.79 16.21
C LYS A 152 6.65 2.54 14.75
N SER A 153 7.14 3.55 14.02
CA SER A 153 7.52 3.39 12.62
C SER A 153 8.64 2.35 12.43
N ILE A 154 9.59 2.27 13.36
CA ILE A 154 10.68 1.29 13.34
C ILE A 154 10.13 -0.12 13.58
N ILE A 155 9.25 -0.29 14.56
CA ILE A 155 8.60 -1.58 14.86
C ILE A 155 7.78 -2.04 13.65
N ASP A 156 7.01 -1.15 13.03
CA ASP A 156 6.22 -1.44 11.83
C ASP A 156 7.12 -1.87 10.66
N GLN A 157 8.26 -1.19 10.47
CA GLN A 157 9.25 -1.58 9.45
C GLN A 157 9.84 -2.97 9.71
N GLN A 158 10.15 -3.30 10.96
CA GLN A 158 10.65 -4.63 11.33
C GLN A 158 9.59 -5.71 11.07
N ALA A 159 8.33 -5.45 11.41
CA ALA A 159 7.22 -6.36 11.15
C ALA A 159 7.01 -6.58 9.64
N LYS A 160 7.01 -5.50 8.84
CA LYS A 160 6.93 -5.56 7.36
C LYS A 160 8.06 -6.44 6.79
N ARG A 161 9.30 -6.28 7.27
CA ARG A 161 10.45 -7.10 6.83
C ARG A 161 10.26 -8.59 7.16
N LYS A 162 9.80 -8.92 8.37
CA LYS A 162 9.54 -10.31 8.77
C LYS A 162 8.47 -10.98 7.91
N ASN A 163 7.43 -10.23 7.52
CA ASN A 163 6.36 -10.75 6.69
C ASN A 163 6.77 -11.01 5.23
N LEU A 164 7.75 -10.26 4.69
CA LEU A 164 8.24 -10.44 3.32
C LEU A 164 8.97 -11.77 3.11
N VAL A 165 9.64 -12.30 4.13
CA VAL A 165 10.50 -13.50 4.03
C VAL A 165 9.71 -14.80 4.21
N LYS A 166 8.38 -14.73 4.33
CA LYS A 166 7.55 -15.92 4.54
C LYS A 166 7.66 -16.86 3.33
N VAL A 167 8.17 -18.05 3.61
CA VAL A 167 8.22 -19.15 2.63
C VAL A 167 6.78 -19.58 2.38
N PRO A 168 6.33 -19.66 1.11
CA PRO A 168 5.03 -20.24 0.78
C PRO A 168 4.93 -21.62 1.44
N LYS A 169 3.80 -21.89 2.10
CA LYS A 169 3.55 -23.22 2.65
C LYS A 169 2.93 -24.03 1.52
N ASP A 170 3.64 -25.05 1.05
CA ASP A 170 3.15 -25.96 0.00
C ASP A 170 1.90 -26.65 0.56
N ARG A 171 0.75 -26.46 -0.10
CA ARG A 171 -0.54 -26.97 0.38
C ARG A 171 -0.91 -28.32 -0.25
N ASP A 172 -0.44 -28.59 -1.47
CA ASP A 172 -0.91 -29.74 -2.27
C ASP A 172 0.17 -30.32 -3.20
N GLU A 173 1.47 -30.03 -3.00
CA GLU A 173 2.56 -30.61 -3.80
C GLU A 173 3.10 -31.91 -3.20
N ASP A 174 3.53 -32.83 -4.07
CA ASP A 174 4.20 -34.07 -3.65
C ASP A 174 5.45 -33.78 -2.84
N VAL A 175 5.55 -34.39 -1.66
CA VAL A 175 6.65 -34.16 -0.73
C VAL A 175 7.94 -34.79 -1.26
N THR A 176 8.80 -33.96 -1.86
CA THR A 176 10.11 -34.37 -2.38
C THR A 176 11.25 -34.31 -1.35
N PHE A 177 10.94 -33.97 -0.09
CA PHE A 177 11.94 -33.71 0.95
C PHE A 177 11.66 -34.47 2.25
N ILE A 178 12.72 -34.84 2.96
CA ILE A 178 12.65 -35.53 4.26
C ILE A 178 12.78 -34.53 5.43
N ASN A 179 13.51 -33.43 5.24
CA ASN A 179 13.72 -32.40 6.27
C ASN A 179 13.66 -30.97 5.69
N ASP A 180 13.55 -29.95 6.54
CA ASP A 180 13.42 -28.55 6.12
C ASP A 180 14.64 -28.04 5.34
N ARG A 181 15.85 -28.51 5.69
CA ARG A 181 17.08 -28.13 4.96
C ARG A 181 17.08 -28.69 3.54
N ASN A 182 16.59 -29.92 3.38
CA ASN A 182 16.40 -30.60 2.11
C ASN A 182 15.30 -29.90 1.30
N ALA A 183 14.19 -29.49 1.92
CA ALA A 183 13.15 -28.69 1.26
C ALA A 183 13.72 -27.38 0.68
N HIS A 184 14.53 -26.66 1.48
CA HIS A 184 15.19 -25.45 1.01
C HIS A 184 16.20 -25.71 -0.09
N PHE A 185 16.95 -26.80 -0.02
CA PHE A 185 17.89 -27.21 -1.06
C PHE A 185 17.16 -27.57 -2.35
N ASN A 186 16.15 -28.44 -2.30
CA ASN A 186 15.32 -28.83 -3.43
C ASN A 186 14.70 -27.61 -4.11
N ARG A 187 14.14 -26.67 -3.34
CA ARG A 187 13.61 -25.40 -3.88
C ARG A 187 14.68 -24.51 -4.52
N LYS A 188 15.93 -24.55 -4.04
CA LYS A 188 17.05 -23.82 -4.67
C LYS A 188 17.42 -24.46 -6.00
N ILE A 189 17.48 -25.79 -6.06
CA ILE A 189 17.75 -26.56 -7.28
C ILE A 189 16.62 -26.35 -8.29
N SER A 190 15.36 -26.44 -7.86
CA SER A 190 14.19 -26.24 -8.71
C SER A 190 14.26 -24.89 -9.44
N ARG A 191 14.51 -23.80 -8.72
CA ARG A 191 14.65 -22.45 -9.31
C ARG A 191 15.71 -22.35 -10.41
N ALA A 192 16.79 -23.14 -10.32
CA ALA A 192 17.90 -23.08 -11.27
C ALA A 192 17.73 -24.08 -12.43
N PHE A 193 17.21 -25.28 -12.15
CA PHE A 193 17.25 -26.41 -13.07
C PHE A 193 15.90 -26.81 -13.66
N ASP A 194 14.77 -26.45 -13.03
CA ASP A 194 13.43 -26.84 -13.52
C ASP A 194 13.19 -26.41 -14.97
N LYS A 195 13.75 -25.27 -15.38
CA LYS A 195 13.67 -24.78 -16.78
C LYS A 195 14.29 -25.76 -17.79
N TYR A 196 15.33 -26.48 -17.40
CA TYR A 196 16.08 -27.40 -18.27
C TYR A 196 15.68 -28.87 -18.07
N THR A 197 15.16 -29.22 -16.90
CA THR A 197 14.79 -30.60 -16.55
C THR A 197 13.30 -30.88 -16.66
N LYS A 198 12.51 -29.95 -17.22
CA LYS A 198 11.06 -30.10 -17.37
C LYS A 198 10.70 -31.37 -18.16
N ASP A 199 11.32 -31.58 -19.31
CA ASP A 199 11.01 -32.75 -20.16
C ASP A 199 11.35 -34.08 -19.47
N ILE A 200 12.41 -34.09 -18.66
CA ILE A 200 12.82 -35.24 -17.86
C ILE A 200 11.76 -35.49 -16.76
N ARG A 201 11.34 -34.46 -16.03
CA ARG A 201 10.29 -34.56 -15.00
C ARG A 201 8.97 -35.06 -15.60
N ASP A 202 8.52 -34.45 -16.69
CA ASP A 202 7.29 -34.83 -17.37
C ASP A 202 7.36 -36.29 -17.89
N SER A 203 8.54 -36.77 -18.31
CA SER A 203 8.73 -38.17 -18.72
C SER A 203 8.69 -39.15 -17.55
N PHE A 204 9.17 -38.75 -16.37
CA PHE A 204 8.99 -39.55 -15.15
C PHE A 204 7.51 -39.61 -14.73
N GLU A 205 6.79 -38.49 -14.79
CA GLU A 205 5.36 -38.42 -14.48
C GLU A 205 4.49 -39.20 -15.47
N ARG A 206 4.91 -39.26 -16.75
CA ARG A 206 4.27 -40.08 -17.79
C ARG A 206 4.66 -41.56 -17.76
N GLY A 207 5.55 -41.96 -16.85
CA GLY A 207 5.98 -43.36 -16.70
C GLY A 207 6.99 -43.80 -17.76
N THR A 208 8.19 -43.21 -17.75
CA THR A 208 9.43 -43.67 -18.44
C THR A 208 9.24 -44.36 -19.80
N ALA A 209 8.38 -43.81 -20.66
CA ALA A 209 8.30 -44.21 -22.05
C ALA A 209 9.28 -43.33 -22.84
N LEU A 210 10.37 -43.95 -23.31
CA LEU A 210 11.25 -43.42 -24.36
C LEU A 210 10.53 -43.48 -25.70
#